data_AF-A0A944FHN4-F1
#
_entry.id   AF-A0A944FHN4-F1
#
_cell.length_a   1.000
_cell.length_b   1.000
_cell.length_c   1.000
_cell.angle_alpha   90.00
_cell.angle_beta   90.00
_cell.angle_gamma   90.00
#
_symmetry.space_group_name_H-M   'P 1'
#
loop_
_entity.id
_entity.type
_entity.pdbx_description
1 polymer ?
#
loop_
_entity_poly.entity_id
_entity_poly.type
_entity_poly.pdbx_seq_one_letter_code
_entity_poly.pdbx_strand_id
1 'polypeptide(L)'
;MSTYNFHGNISGPSHFGDHGHIEIHNGADPAAVLALADRLVERLRGEHPALAPEAEAVQGELVRAGQEGRAVDRGRIRAALETIGIGVAAGSGSLALAQEIQRVLGL
;
A
#
# COMPACT_ATOMS: atom_id res chain seq x y z
N MET A 1 -18.92 15.21 11.39
CA MET A 1 -18.36 15.10 10.03
C MET A 1 -16.85 15.14 10.16
N SER A 2 -16.16 14.00 10.01
CA SER A 2 -14.70 13.94 10.16
C SER A 2 -14.02 14.04 8.79
N THR A 3 -13.38 15.18 8.57
CA THR A 3 -12.50 15.45 7.43
C THR A 3 -11.12 14.88 7.76
N TYR A 4 -10.66 13.88 7.00
CA TYR A 4 -9.28 13.41 7.06
C TYR A 4 -8.37 14.52 6.55
N ASN A 5 -7.64 15.17 7.47
CA ASN A 5 -6.65 16.18 7.15
C ASN A 5 -5.30 15.49 6.96
N PHE A 6 -4.85 15.33 5.73
CA PHE A 6 -3.45 15.04 5.43
C PHE A 6 -2.64 16.32 5.66
N HIS A 7 -2.17 16.52 6.89
CA HIS A 7 -1.17 17.54 7.16
C HIS A 7 0.20 16.96 6.85
N GLY A 8 0.80 17.43 5.76
CA GLY A 8 2.17 17.14 5.42
C GLY A 8 3.12 17.66 6.49
N ASN A 9 3.85 16.74 7.12
CA ASN A 9 5.23 16.94 7.55
C ASN A 9 5.88 15.57 7.82
N ILE A 10 6.39 14.92 6.77
CA ILE A 10 7.36 13.83 6.92
C ILE A 10 8.72 14.36 6.46
N SER A 11 9.23 15.35 7.19
CA SER A 11 10.66 15.64 7.24
C SER A 11 11.17 15.10 8.55
N GLY A 12 11.83 13.95 8.49
CA GLY A 12 12.51 13.33 9.62
C GLY A 12 13.19 12.03 9.18
N PRO A 13 14.52 11.87 9.37
CA PRO A 13 15.19 10.59 9.14
C PRO A 13 14.82 9.68 10.32
N SER A 14 13.62 9.11 10.28
CA SER A 14 13.21 8.14 11.28
C SER A 14 13.92 6.83 10.99
N HIS A 15 14.96 6.57 11.78
CA HIS A 15 15.63 5.30 11.99
C HIS A 15 14.64 4.12 11.88
N PHE A 16 14.68 3.40 10.76
CA PHE A 16 14.20 2.02 10.69
C PHE A 16 15.29 1.12 11.28
N GLY A 17 15.41 1.14 12.60
CA GLY A 17 16.45 0.41 13.31
C GLY A 17 16.26 0.44 14.81
N ASP A 18 15.27 -0.29 15.32
CA ASP A 18 15.30 -0.82 16.68
C ASP A 18 14.31 -1.99 16.82
N HIS A 19 14.64 -2.95 17.68
CA HIS A 19 14.10 -4.30 17.73
C HIS A 19 12.61 -4.42 18.14
N GLY A 20 11.70 -4.33 17.18
CA GLY A 20 10.28 -4.67 17.35
C GLY A 20 9.78 -5.46 16.15
N HIS A 21 9.48 -6.74 16.36
CA HIS A 21 9.03 -7.69 15.36
C HIS A 21 7.88 -7.12 14.49
N ILE A 22 8.15 -6.75 13.23
CA ILE A 22 7.11 -6.52 12.23
C ILE A 22 7.05 -7.78 11.35
N GLU A 23 6.22 -8.74 11.73
CA GLU A 23 6.02 -9.96 10.95
C GLU A 23 5.16 -9.69 9.72
N ILE A 24 5.82 -9.33 8.63
CA ILE A 24 5.30 -9.75 7.33
C ILE A 24 5.66 -11.23 7.19
N HIS A 25 4.63 -12.07 7.31
CA HIS A 25 4.65 -13.54 7.23
C HIS A 25 5.17 -14.13 5.88
N ASN A 26 6.19 -13.52 5.26
CA ASN A 26 6.89 -13.97 4.05
C ASN A 26 8.30 -13.33 3.86
N GLY A 27 8.88 -12.67 4.89
CA GLY A 27 10.24 -12.10 4.79
C GLY A 27 10.35 -10.80 3.96
N ALA A 28 9.22 -10.20 3.60
CA ALA A 28 9.18 -8.91 2.92
C ALA A 28 9.26 -7.75 3.91
N ASP A 29 10.02 -6.71 3.56
CA ASP A 29 10.16 -5.53 4.39
C ASP A 29 8.87 -4.68 4.36
N PRO A 30 8.26 -4.38 5.53
CA PRO A 30 7.01 -3.61 5.61
C PRO A 30 7.11 -2.20 5.07
N ALA A 31 8.27 -1.57 5.22
CA ALA A 31 8.49 -0.24 4.67
C ALA A 31 8.58 -0.30 3.12
N ALA A 32 9.17 -1.36 2.57
CA ALA A 32 9.22 -1.57 1.13
C ALA A 32 7.83 -1.79 0.52
N VAL A 33 6.97 -2.59 1.15
CA VAL A 33 5.58 -2.81 0.68
C VAL A 33 4.78 -1.50 0.76
N LEU A 34 4.93 -0.76 1.85
CA LEU A 34 4.27 0.53 2.01
C LEU A 34 4.72 1.55 0.96
N ALA A 35 6.01 1.59 0.62
CA ALA A 35 6.53 2.47 -0.43
C ALA A 35 5.99 2.11 -1.83
N LEU A 36 5.75 0.83 -2.10
CA LEU A 36 5.09 0.39 -3.34
C LEU A 36 3.63 0.85 -3.39
N ALA A 37 2.90 0.73 -2.28
CA ALA A 37 1.52 1.18 -2.17
C ALA A 37 1.40 2.71 -2.35
N ASP A 38 2.34 3.49 -1.78
CA ASP A 38 2.37 4.94 -1.94
C ASP A 38 2.56 5.36 -3.41
N ARG A 39 3.52 4.73 -4.10
CA ARG A 39 3.74 4.93 -5.55
C ARG A 39 2.51 4.56 -6.38
N LEU A 40 1.79 3.50 -5.99
CA LEU A 40 0.56 3.10 -6.67
C LEU A 40 -0.54 4.17 -6.51
N VAL A 41 -0.68 4.75 -5.30
CA VAL A 41 -1.63 5.85 -5.04
C VAL A 41 -1.31 7.07 -5.88
N GLU A 42 -0.05 7.54 -5.85
CA GLU A 42 0.36 8.72 -6.62
C GLU A 42 0.09 8.53 -8.12
N ARG A 43 0.38 7.34 -8.62
CA ARG A 43 0.21 7.02 -10.03
C ARG A 43 -1.26 6.95 -10.44
N LEU A 44 -2.10 6.28 -9.65
CA LEU A 44 -3.54 6.22 -9.93
C LEU A 44 -4.20 7.59 -9.79
N ARG A 45 -3.76 8.45 -8.87
CA ARG A 45 -4.27 9.83 -8.80
C ARG A 45 -4.01 10.61 -10.10
N GLY A 46 -2.88 10.37 -10.77
CA GLY A 46 -2.53 11.01 -12.04
C GLY A 46 -3.18 10.36 -13.26
N GLU A 47 -3.20 9.02 -13.34
CA GLU A 47 -3.61 8.28 -14.54
C GLU A 47 -5.07 7.80 -14.49
N HIS A 48 -5.55 7.39 -13.32
CA HIS A 48 -6.87 6.77 -13.13
C HIS A 48 -7.51 7.19 -11.78
N PRO A 49 -7.93 8.47 -11.62
CA PRO A 49 -8.34 9.01 -10.32
C PRO A 49 -9.53 8.28 -9.70
N ALA A 50 -10.36 7.59 -10.51
CA ALA A 50 -11.46 6.75 -10.02
C ALA A 50 -10.97 5.51 -9.23
N LEU A 51 -9.72 5.07 -9.43
CA LEU A 51 -9.12 3.90 -8.78
C LEU A 51 -8.17 4.28 -7.64
N ALA A 52 -7.83 5.56 -7.50
CA ALA A 52 -7.08 6.08 -6.35
C ALA A 52 -7.61 5.61 -4.98
N PRO A 53 -8.94 5.62 -4.69
CA PRO A 53 -9.45 5.17 -3.41
C PRO A 53 -9.15 3.68 -3.10
N GLU A 54 -9.04 2.81 -4.12
CA GLU A 54 -8.69 1.40 -3.91
C GLU A 54 -7.22 1.26 -3.49
N ALA A 55 -6.32 2.05 -4.07
CA ALA A 55 -4.91 2.05 -3.66
C ALA A 55 -4.72 2.71 -2.29
N GLU A 56 -5.50 3.73 -1.97
CA GLU A 56 -5.51 4.33 -0.63
C GLU A 56 -6.01 3.33 0.42
N ALA A 57 -6.95 2.44 0.06
CA ALA A 57 -7.39 1.37 0.94
C ALA A 57 -6.27 0.35 1.22
N VAL A 58 -5.46 0.00 0.21
CA VAL A 58 -4.27 -0.86 0.39
C VAL A 58 -3.23 -0.19 1.28
N GLN A 59 -2.90 1.08 1.01
CA GLN A 59 -1.95 1.85 1.82
C GLN A 59 -2.42 1.99 3.26
N GLY A 60 -3.69 2.35 3.48
CA GLY A 60 -4.26 2.52 4.80
C GLY A 60 -4.30 1.23 5.62
N GLU A 61 -4.49 0.08 4.97
CA GLU A 61 -4.40 -1.23 5.60
C GLU A 61 -2.97 -1.53 6.05
N LEU A 62 -1.98 -1.36 5.15
CA LEU A 62 -0.56 -1.55 5.45
C LEU A 62 -0.06 -0.68 6.62
N VAL A 63 -0.45 0.61 6.63
CA VAL A 63 -0.10 1.53 7.72
C VAL A 63 -0.71 1.08 9.04
N ARG A 64 -2.01 0.73 9.05
CA ARG A 64 -2.70 0.27 10.26
C ARG A 64 -2.09 -1.03 10.79
N ALA A 65 -1.85 -2.01 9.92
CA ALA A 65 -1.21 -3.25 10.29
C ALA A 65 0.17 -3.03 10.93
N GLY A 66 0.99 -2.15 10.33
CA GLY A 66 2.30 -1.77 10.88
C GLY A 66 2.22 -1.03 12.22
N GLN A 67 1.25 -0.13 12.38
CA GLN A 67 1.06 0.62 13.64
C GLN A 67 0.50 -0.25 14.78
N GLU A 68 -0.42 -1.15 14.46
CA GLU A 68 -1.06 -2.04 15.42
C GLU A 68 -0.23 -3.30 15.71
N GLY A 69 0.86 -3.52 14.96
CA GLY A 69 1.67 -4.75 15.05
C GLY A 69 0.88 -6.01 14.68
N ARG A 70 -0.17 -5.87 13.86
CA ARG A 70 -1.04 -6.98 13.44
C ARG A 70 -0.74 -7.40 12.01
N ALA A 71 -1.11 -8.63 11.67
CA ALA A 71 -1.03 -9.08 10.30
C ALA A 71 -1.95 -8.25 9.39
N VAL A 72 -1.43 -7.94 8.20
CA VAL A 72 -2.20 -7.31 7.12
C VAL A 72 -3.38 -8.16 6.69
N ASP A 73 -4.52 -7.51 6.43
CA ASP A 73 -5.71 -8.16 5.88
C ASP A 73 -5.51 -8.45 4.38
N ARG A 74 -4.89 -9.60 4.13
CA ARG A 74 -4.57 -10.10 2.79
C ARG A 74 -5.78 -10.19 1.86
N GLY A 75 -6.96 -10.56 2.40
CA GLY A 75 -8.19 -10.66 1.61
C GLY A 75 -8.65 -9.30 1.11
N ARG A 76 -8.58 -8.29 1.99
CA ARG A 76 -8.89 -6.90 1.63
C ARG A 76 -7.90 -6.30 0.64
N ILE A 77 -6.59 -6.47 0.87
CA ILE A 77 -5.57 -6.00 -0.08
C ILE A 77 -5.80 -6.64 -1.44
N ARG A 78 -5.98 -7.97 -1.47
CA ARG A 78 -6.20 -8.70 -2.72
C ARG A 78 -7.39 -8.15 -3.49
N ALA A 79 -8.55 -7.99 -2.84
CA ALA A 79 -9.74 -7.48 -3.48
C ALA A 79 -9.52 -6.09 -4.11
N ALA A 80 -8.85 -5.18 -3.40
CA ALA A 80 -8.55 -3.84 -3.91
C ALA A 80 -7.58 -3.88 -5.11
N LEU A 81 -6.54 -4.72 -5.06
CA LEU A 81 -5.60 -4.89 -6.16
C LEU A 81 -6.26 -5.53 -7.39
N GLU A 82 -7.22 -6.46 -7.20
CA GLU A 82 -8.02 -7.03 -8.28
C GLU A 82 -8.90 -5.95 -8.95
N THR A 83 -9.57 -5.09 -8.17
CA THR A 83 -10.33 -3.95 -8.72
C THR A 83 -9.44 -3.03 -9.56
N ILE A 84 -8.26 -2.68 -9.04
CA ILE A 84 -7.29 -1.84 -9.75
C ILE A 84 -6.86 -2.55 -11.05
N GLY A 85 -6.52 -3.83 -10.99
CA GLY A 85 -6.10 -4.63 -12.14
C GLY A 85 -7.15 -4.68 -13.25
N ILE A 86 -8.44 -4.72 -12.90
CA ILE A 86 -9.55 -4.67 -13.86
C ILE A 86 -9.69 -3.27 -14.48
N GLY A 87 -9.48 -2.21 -13.69
CA GLY A 87 -9.71 -0.83 -14.10
C GLY A 87 -8.57 -0.14 -14.84
N VAL A 88 -7.34 -0.67 -14.76
CA VAL A 88 -6.16 -0.11 -15.45
C VAL A 88 -5.90 -0.79 -16.80
N ALA A 89 -5.26 -0.07 -17.72
CA ALA A 89 -4.86 -0.66 -18.99
C ALA A 89 -3.82 -1.77 -18.81
N ALA A 90 -3.91 -2.83 -19.60
CA ALA A 90 -2.90 -3.87 -19.66
C ALA A 90 -1.53 -3.27 -20.03
N GLY A 91 -0.49 -3.60 -19.27
CA GLY A 91 0.86 -3.06 -19.46
C GLY A 91 1.10 -1.67 -18.84
N SER A 92 0.16 -1.12 -18.07
CA SER A 92 0.36 0.13 -17.35
C SER A 92 1.32 -0.02 -16.15
N GLY A 93 2.01 1.06 -15.80
CA GLY A 93 2.89 1.08 -14.62
C GLY A 93 2.15 0.82 -13.31
N SER A 94 0.86 1.22 -13.23
CA SER A 94 -0.02 0.95 -12.09
C SER A 94 -0.31 -0.54 -11.94
N LEU A 95 -0.51 -1.26 -13.06
CA LEU A 95 -0.71 -2.70 -13.06
C LEU A 95 0.55 -3.44 -12.58
N ALA A 96 1.73 -3.01 -13.04
CA ALA A 96 3.00 -3.59 -12.60
C ALA A 96 3.23 -3.41 -11.08
N LEU A 97 2.89 -2.23 -10.54
CA LEU A 97 2.96 -1.95 -9.11
C LEU A 97 1.98 -2.81 -8.31
N ALA A 98 0.73 -2.96 -8.78
CA ALA A 98 -0.25 -3.83 -8.14
C ALA A 98 0.23 -5.30 -8.07
N GLN A 99 0.78 -5.81 -9.16
CA GLN A 99 1.34 -7.17 -9.21
C GLN A 99 2.56 -7.35 -8.30
N GLU A 100 3.44 -6.35 -8.20
CA GLU A 100 4.58 -6.42 -7.28
C GLU A 100 4.12 -6.46 -5.82
N ILE A 101 3.11 -5.68 -5.45
CA ILE A 101 2.52 -5.73 -4.10
C ILE A 101 1.95 -7.12 -3.81
N GLN A 102 1.22 -7.73 -4.77
CA GLN A 102 0.73 -9.10 -4.62
C GLN A 102 1.87 -10.10 -4.42
N ARG A 103 2.92 -10.03 -5.25
CA ARG A 103 4.08 -10.92 -5.16
C ARG A 103 4.78 -10.83 -3.82
N VAL A 104 5.04 -9.61 -3.34
CA VAL A 104 5.76 -9.36 -2.09
C VAL A 104 4.94 -9.80 -0.88
N LEU A 105 3.61 -9.72 -0.95
CA LEU A 105 2.71 -10.24 0.09
C LEU A 105 2.43 -11.75 -0.02
N GLY A 106 2.83 -12.38 -1.13
CA GLY A 106 2.56 -13.79 -1.43
C GLY A 106 1.08 -14.08 -1.69
N LEU A 107 0.41 -13.19 -2.43
CA LEU A 107 -1.00 -13.27 -2.84
C LEU A 107 -1.20 -13.89 -4.22
#